data_AF-A0A1H1Y5A2-F1
#
_entry.id   AF-A0A1H1Y5A2-F1
#
_cell.length_a   1.000
_cell.length_b   1.000
_cell.length_c   1.000
_cell.angle_alpha   90.00
_cell.angle_beta   90.00
_cell.angle_gamma   90.00
#
_symmetry.space_group_name_H-M   'P 1'
#
loop_
_entity.id
_entity.type
_entity.pdbx_description
1 polymer ?
#
loop_
_entity_poly.entity_id
_entity_poly.type
_entity_poly.pdbx_seq_one_letter_code
_entity_poly.pdbx_strand_id
1 'polypeptide(L)'
;MADDADVIVVGGGLAGLVAATEIADAGKRVIVVEQEGEQSLGGQAFWSLGGLFLVGTPEQRRLGIKDSYDLALQDWMGSAGFDRDEDLWPKRWAEAYVGFAAGEKRGWLRAMGHRIFPVVGWAERGGYDAMSHGNSVPRFHVSWGTGPGVVEPFERRAREAQASGYLTFHFRHRVDALTITNGTVDGITGSILEPDDVERGKSSSRKAIGDFALRAQAVIVASGGIGGNHDLVRQNWPKRLGEAPGNMISGVPEHVDGRMIGITEAAGARLINRDRMWHYVEGIRNWDPIWPGHGIRILPGPSSMWFDATGTRLPSPLFPGSDTLGQLQYIMRTGHDYSWFVLTQSIIKKEFALSGSEQNPDLTGKSWLMTAKRATNKGAPGPVEAFKTHGIDFVVRDNLADLVAGMNALAGSDLLQLEPLKAQIEARDREISNPYVKDTQVMNIHNARKYIGDRLIRTARPHRILDPAHGPLIAVKLNILTRKTLGGFETDLDARVFGRDGKIMPGLYAAGEAAGFGGGGMHGYRSLEGTFLGGCLFSGRNAGRAAAKAVG
;
A
#
# COMPACT_ATOMS: atom_id res chain seq x y z
N MET A 1 -27.97 27.44 -16.36
CA MET A 1 -27.03 28.08 -15.41
C MET A 1 -25.64 27.70 -15.85
N ALA A 2 -24.66 28.61 -15.74
CA ALA A 2 -23.28 28.31 -16.13
C ALA A 2 -22.66 27.30 -15.15
N ASP A 3 -21.80 26.41 -15.64
CA ASP A 3 -21.07 25.46 -14.80
C ASP A 3 -19.96 26.17 -14.02
N ASP A 4 -19.76 25.78 -12.75
CA ASP A 4 -18.75 26.35 -11.87
C ASP A 4 -17.33 26.02 -12.37
N ALA A 5 -17.16 24.84 -12.95
CA ALA A 5 -15.95 24.37 -13.62
C ALA A 5 -16.28 23.43 -14.77
N ASP A 6 -15.30 23.08 -15.60
CA ASP A 6 -15.50 22.08 -16.66
C ASP A 6 -15.52 20.66 -16.05
N VAL A 7 -14.69 20.42 -15.03
CA VAL A 7 -14.59 19.15 -14.31
C VAL A 7 -14.49 19.36 -12.80
N ILE A 8 -15.12 18.48 -12.02
CA ILE A 8 -14.94 18.39 -10.57
C ILE A 8 -14.17 17.10 -10.22
N VAL A 9 -13.18 17.20 -9.34
CA VAL A 9 -12.42 16.06 -8.80
C VAL A 9 -12.71 15.95 -7.30
N VAL A 10 -13.23 14.80 -6.87
CA VAL A 10 -13.53 14.51 -5.47
C VAL A 10 -12.36 13.75 -4.85
N GLY A 11 -11.57 14.43 -4.02
CA GLY A 11 -10.41 13.92 -3.29
C GLY A 11 -9.10 14.55 -3.74
N GLY A 12 -8.36 15.15 -2.79
CA GLY A 12 -7.03 15.75 -2.95
C GLY A 12 -5.87 14.77 -2.80
N GLY A 13 -6.13 13.46 -2.94
CA GLY A 13 -5.11 12.41 -2.94
C GLY A 13 -4.29 12.37 -4.24
N LEU A 14 -3.30 11.48 -4.33
CA LEU A 14 -2.42 11.37 -5.51
C LEU A 14 -3.20 11.20 -6.83
N ALA A 15 -4.19 10.31 -6.91
CA ALA A 15 -4.97 10.11 -8.14
C ALA A 15 -5.76 11.37 -8.55
N GLY A 16 -6.34 12.07 -7.57
CA GLY A 16 -7.08 13.31 -7.81
C GLY A 16 -6.17 14.46 -8.25
N LEU A 17 -5.01 14.63 -7.61
CA LEU A 17 -4.02 15.63 -8.03
C LEU A 17 -3.50 15.37 -9.45
N VAL A 18 -3.21 14.10 -9.79
CA VAL A 18 -2.80 13.74 -11.15
C VAL A 18 -3.91 14.10 -12.14
N ALA A 19 -5.15 13.69 -11.89
CA ALA A 19 -6.28 14.00 -12.76
C ALA A 19 -6.47 15.52 -12.94
N ALA A 20 -6.48 16.28 -11.84
CA ALA A 20 -6.64 17.72 -11.86
C ALA A 20 -5.53 18.43 -12.66
N THR A 21 -4.28 17.99 -12.52
CA THR A 21 -3.16 18.57 -13.29
C THR A 21 -3.25 18.27 -14.78
N GLU A 22 -3.69 17.07 -15.19
CA GLU A 22 -3.88 16.75 -16.61
C GLU A 22 -5.07 17.54 -17.21
N ILE A 23 -6.10 17.82 -16.42
CA ILE A 23 -7.24 18.66 -16.83
C ILE A 23 -6.80 20.12 -17.02
N ALA A 24 -6.07 20.67 -16.04
CA ALA A 24 -5.57 22.04 -16.09
C ALA A 24 -4.56 22.24 -17.24
N ASP A 25 -3.66 21.28 -17.47
CA ASP A 25 -2.73 21.29 -18.61
C ASP A 25 -3.45 21.31 -19.97
N ALA A 26 -4.66 20.76 -20.04
CA ALA A 26 -5.51 20.81 -21.23
C ALA A 26 -6.29 22.14 -21.36
N GLY A 27 -6.04 23.12 -20.49
CA GLY A 27 -6.67 24.43 -20.50
C GLY A 27 -8.11 24.44 -19.98
N LYS A 28 -8.54 23.40 -19.27
CA LYS A 28 -9.88 23.27 -18.69
C LYS A 28 -9.87 23.73 -17.23
N ARG A 29 -10.98 24.33 -16.78
CA ARG A 29 -11.20 24.74 -15.39
C ARG A 29 -11.56 23.52 -14.56
N VAL A 30 -10.87 23.32 -13.45
CA VAL A 30 -11.08 22.19 -12.54
C VAL A 30 -11.27 22.64 -11.09
N ILE A 31 -12.25 22.05 -10.42
CA ILE A 31 -12.42 22.17 -8.96
C ILE A 31 -11.97 20.87 -8.31
N VAL A 32 -11.14 20.96 -7.27
CA VAL A 32 -10.78 19.83 -6.40
C VAL A 32 -11.45 20.02 -5.05
N VAL A 33 -12.29 19.07 -4.64
CA VAL A 33 -12.98 19.07 -3.34
C VAL A 33 -12.31 18.07 -2.40
N GLU A 34 -11.98 18.53 -1.19
CA GLU A 34 -11.32 17.72 -0.16
C GLU A 34 -11.96 17.98 1.21
N GLN A 35 -12.30 16.91 1.93
CA GLN A 35 -12.91 17.01 3.27
C GLN A 35 -11.87 17.37 4.34
N GLU A 36 -10.62 16.99 4.13
CA GLU A 36 -9.51 17.37 4.98
C GLU A 36 -9.05 18.82 4.74
N GLY A 37 -8.22 19.32 5.64
CA GLY A 37 -7.53 20.60 5.43
C GLY A 37 -6.41 20.50 4.38
N GLU A 38 -5.92 21.66 3.96
CA GLU A 38 -4.86 21.81 2.95
C GLU A 38 -3.59 21.03 3.28
N GLN A 39 -3.24 20.96 4.56
CA GLN A 39 -2.12 20.19 5.10
C GLN A 39 -2.22 18.69 4.82
N SER A 40 -3.34 18.17 4.33
CA SER A 40 -3.55 16.76 4.01
C SER A 40 -3.44 16.42 2.51
N LEU A 41 -3.11 17.38 1.64
CA LEU A 41 -2.90 17.12 0.20
C LEU A 41 -1.97 15.95 -0.08
N GLY A 42 -2.30 15.13 -1.07
CA GLY A 42 -1.66 13.84 -1.35
C GLY A 42 -2.29 12.68 -0.59
N GLY A 43 -3.09 12.95 0.46
CA GLY A 43 -3.81 11.96 1.25
C GLY A 43 -2.90 10.82 1.71
N GLN A 44 -3.41 9.60 1.66
CA GLN A 44 -2.65 8.41 2.05
C GLN A 44 -1.37 8.13 1.24
N ALA A 45 -1.21 8.71 0.03
CA ALA A 45 0.00 8.52 -0.77
C ALA A 45 1.22 9.21 -0.14
N PHE A 46 1.00 10.30 0.59
CA PHE A 46 2.03 11.02 1.33
C PHE A 46 2.74 10.13 2.37
N TRP A 47 2.00 9.22 3.02
CA TRP A 47 2.52 8.33 4.06
C TRP A 47 3.25 7.10 3.52
N SER A 48 3.33 6.94 2.19
CA SER A 48 3.92 5.75 1.58
C SER A 48 5.46 5.77 1.65
N LEU A 49 6.09 4.58 1.65
CA LEU A 49 7.52 4.44 1.35
C LEU A 49 7.89 4.89 -0.07
N GLY A 50 6.91 5.16 -0.95
CA GLY A 50 7.15 5.72 -2.29
C GLY A 50 7.60 4.68 -3.32
N GLY A 51 7.31 3.41 -3.08
CA GLY A 51 7.65 2.33 -4.00
C GLY A 51 6.84 2.36 -5.29
N LEU A 52 7.51 2.21 -6.43
CA LEU A 52 6.93 2.16 -7.76
C LEU A 52 7.36 0.89 -8.49
N PHE A 53 6.37 0.14 -8.97
CA PHE A 53 6.56 -0.96 -9.90
C PHE A 53 6.98 -0.39 -11.25
N LEU A 54 8.18 -0.75 -11.70
CA LEU A 54 8.74 -0.41 -13.01
C LEU A 54 9.41 -1.66 -13.60
N VAL A 55 9.38 -1.77 -14.93
CA VAL A 55 9.82 -2.96 -15.67
C VAL A 55 10.92 -2.57 -16.65
N GLY A 56 11.98 -3.38 -16.75
CA GLY A 56 13.06 -3.18 -17.72
C GLY A 56 13.81 -1.84 -17.59
N THR A 57 14.00 -1.32 -16.39
CA THR A 57 14.62 0.00 -16.16
C THR A 57 16.14 0.00 -16.33
N PRO A 58 16.77 1.17 -16.58
CA PRO A 58 18.22 1.32 -16.49
C PRO A 58 18.79 0.90 -15.12
N GLU A 59 18.07 1.16 -14.05
CA GLU A 59 18.45 0.80 -12.67
C GLU A 59 18.51 -0.73 -12.50
N GLN A 60 17.50 -1.46 -13.02
CA GLN A 60 17.50 -2.91 -13.04
C GLN A 60 18.69 -3.47 -13.83
N ARG A 61 18.94 -2.98 -15.05
CA ARG A 61 20.06 -3.42 -15.88
C ARG A 61 21.41 -3.19 -15.20
N ARG A 62 21.59 -2.06 -14.52
CA ARG A 62 22.82 -1.73 -13.79
C ARG A 62 23.11 -2.70 -12.64
N LEU A 63 22.07 -3.33 -12.08
CA LEU A 63 22.17 -4.34 -11.03
C LEU A 63 22.17 -5.78 -11.59
N GLY A 64 22.25 -5.95 -12.92
CA GLY A 64 22.28 -7.25 -13.59
C GLY A 64 20.92 -7.94 -13.68
N ILE A 65 19.82 -7.23 -13.39
CA ILE A 65 18.46 -7.77 -13.48
C ILE A 65 18.03 -7.78 -14.95
N LYS A 66 17.60 -8.95 -15.43
CA LYS A 66 17.00 -9.14 -16.75
C LYS A 66 15.50 -9.18 -16.58
N ASP A 67 14.80 -8.18 -17.11
CA ASP A 67 13.36 -8.02 -16.96
C ASP A 67 12.73 -7.64 -18.31
N SER A 68 11.44 -7.91 -18.47
CA SER A 68 10.68 -7.68 -19.70
C SER A 68 9.20 -7.49 -19.40
N TYR A 69 8.46 -6.91 -20.35
CA TYR A 69 7.00 -6.81 -20.29
C TYR A 69 6.35 -8.17 -20.08
N ASP A 70 6.74 -9.18 -20.88
CA ASP A 70 6.13 -10.52 -20.83
C ASP A 70 6.34 -11.19 -19.47
N LEU A 71 7.55 -11.10 -18.91
CA LEU A 71 7.83 -11.64 -17.57
C LEU A 71 7.02 -10.92 -16.48
N ALA A 72 6.93 -9.60 -16.57
CA ALA A 72 6.15 -8.81 -15.62
C ALA A 72 4.64 -9.10 -15.74
N LEU A 73 4.15 -9.33 -16.96
CA LEU A 73 2.76 -9.68 -17.21
C LEU A 73 2.43 -11.08 -16.70
N GLN A 74 3.33 -12.05 -16.89
CA GLN A 74 3.19 -13.40 -16.33
C GLN A 74 3.04 -13.34 -14.81
N ASP A 75 3.95 -12.64 -14.12
CA ASP A 75 3.91 -12.48 -12.66
C ASP A 75 2.62 -11.77 -12.20
N TRP A 76 2.16 -10.78 -12.96
CA TRP A 76 0.92 -10.07 -12.67
C TRP A 76 -0.29 -10.99 -12.78
N MET A 77 -0.43 -11.72 -13.88
CA MET A 77 -1.56 -12.60 -14.14
C MET A 77 -1.60 -13.77 -13.14
N GLY A 78 -0.44 -14.34 -12.81
CA GLY A 78 -0.31 -15.37 -11.80
C GLY A 78 -0.65 -14.90 -10.38
N SER A 79 -0.35 -13.64 -10.06
CA SER A 79 -0.72 -13.02 -8.79
C SER A 79 -2.20 -12.67 -8.71
N ALA A 80 -2.75 -12.12 -9.81
CA ALA A 80 -4.08 -11.57 -9.82
C ALA A 80 -5.17 -12.65 -9.73
N GLY A 81 -5.00 -13.76 -10.44
CA GLY A 81 -6.00 -14.84 -10.46
C GLY A 81 -7.37 -14.37 -10.95
N PHE A 82 -7.41 -13.73 -12.12
CA PHE A 82 -8.64 -13.23 -12.74
C PHE A 82 -9.56 -14.40 -13.18
N ASP A 83 -10.42 -14.84 -12.27
CA ASP A 83 -11.24 -16.05 -12.39
C ASP A 83 -12.76 -15.79 -12.39
N ARG A 84 -13.19 -14.51 -12.34
CA ARG A 84 -14.61 -14.12 -12.34
C ARG A 84 -15.02 -13.48 -13.66
N ASP A 85 -16.31 -13.59 -14.00
CA ASP A 85 -16.88 -12.93 -15.19
C ASP A 85 -16.69 -11.41 -15.17
N GLU A 86 -16.72 -10.80 -13.98
CA GLU A 86 -16.50 -9.36 -13.78
C GLU A 86 -15.03 -8.92 -13.91
N ASP A 87 -14.10 -9.83 -14.24
CA ASP A 87 -12.66 -9.52 -14.39
C ASP A 87 -12.23 -9.05 -15.78
N LEU A 88 -13.17 -8.85 -16.71
CA LEU A 88 -12.86 -8.36 -18.06
C LEU A 88 -12.07 -7.03 -18.02
N TRP A 89 -12.61 -6.01 -17.35
CA TRP A 89 -11.95 -4.70 -17.23
C TRP A 89 -10.75 -4.72 -16.28
N PRO A 90 -10.81 -5.36 -15.10
CA PRO A 90 -9.63 -5.59 -14.26
C PRO A 90 -8.41 -6.12 -15.04
N LYS A 91 -8.61 -7.13 -15.90
CA LYS A 91 -7.53 -7.72 -16.71
C LYS A 91 -6.99 -6.74 -17.76
N ARG A 92 -7.85 -6.00 -18.46
CA ARG A 92 -7.42 -4.99 -19.45
C ARG A 92 -6.63 -3.87 -18.80
N TRP A 93 -7.06 -3.42 -17.61
CA TRP A 93 -6.35 -2.42 -16.83
C TRP A 93 -4.98 -2.93 -16.37
N ALA A 94 -4.88 -4.20 -15.96
CA ALA A 94 -3.62 -4.83 -15.62
C ALA A 94 -2.63 -4.82 -16.80
N GLU A 95 -3.06 -5.29 -17.97
CA GLU A 95 -2.23 -5.31 -19.19
C GLU A 95 -1.74 -3.91 -19.58
N ALA A 96 -2.65 -2.93 -19.54
CA ALA A 96 -2.33 -1.54 -19.84
C ALA A 96 -1.37 -0.92 -18.79
N TYR A 97 -1.57 -1.22 -17.51
CA TYR A 97 -0.70 -0.74 -16.44
C TYR A 97 0.71 -1.33 -16.53
N VAL A 98 0.84 -2.63 -16.82
CA VAL A 98 2.16 -3.26 -17.04
C VAL A 98 2.85 -2.60 -18.25
N GLY A 99 2.10 -2.28 -19.31
CA GLY A 99 2.60 -1.54 -20.46
C GLY A 99 3.11 -0.15 -20.09
N PHE A 100 2.34 0.59 -19.29
CA PHE A 100 2.74 1.89 -18.74
C PHE A 100 4.01 1.78 -17.88
N ALA A 101 4.11 0.75 -17.03
CA ALA A 101 5.25 0.51 -16.15
C ALA A 101 6.53 0.08 -16.88
N ALA A 102 6.40 -0.63 -18.01
CA ALA A 102 7.51 -1.02 -18.87
C ALA A 102 7.92 0.08 -19.85
N GLY A 103 7.00 0.97 -20.20
CA GLY A 103 7.21 2.06 -21.14
C GLY A 103 7.40 3.41 -20.46
N GLU A 104 6.43 4.29 -20.66
CA GLU A 104 6.59 5.73 -20.47
C GLU A 104 6.65 6.18 -19.00
N LYS A 105 6.13 5.40 -18.02
CA LYS A 105 5.95 5.86 -16.63
C LYS A 105 7.22 6.46 -16.03
N ARG A 106 8.36 5.79 -16.18
CA ARG A 106 9.65 6.27 -15.65
C ARG A 106 10.06 7.58 -16.33
N GLY A 107 9.93 7.67 -17.66
CA GLY A 107 10.29 8.86 -18.44
C GLY A 107 9.41 10.05 -18.09
N TRP A 108 8.10 9.84 -18.03
CA TRP A 108 7.09 10.83 -17.66
C TRP A 108 7.34 11.41 -16.26
N LEU A 109 7.52 10.55 -15.24
CA LEU A 109 7.86 11.01 -13.89
C LEU A 109 9.19 11.79 -13.86
N ARG A 110 10.22 11.28 -14.54
CA ARG A 110 11.54 11.91 -14.58
C ARG A 110 11.50 13.31 -15.20
N ALA A 111 10.66 13.52 -16.22
CA ALA A 111 10.45 14.81 -16.87
C ALA A 111 9.86 15.85 -15.90
N MET A 112 9.06 15.42 -14.92
CA MET A 112 8.52 16.29 -13.85
C MET A 112 9.48 16.49 -12.67
N GLY A 113 10.72 16.00 -12.78
CA GLY A 113 11.75 16.14 -11.74
C GLY A 113 11.79 15.00 -10.72
N HIS A 114 10.89 14.01 -10.81
CA HIS A 114 10.92 12.83 -9.94
C HIS A 114 12.22 12.04 -10.12
N ARG A 115 12.71 11.44 -9.03
CA ARG A 115 13.93 10.63 -9.00
C ARG A 115 13.70 9.38 -8.16
N ILE A 116 14.44 8.32 -8.47
CA ILE A 116 14.39 7.03 -7.79
C ILE A 116 15.72 6.73 -7.11
N PHE A 117 15.63 6.03 -5.98
CA PHE A 117 16.78 5.49 -5.28
C PHE A 117 17.45 4.39 -6.14
N PRO A 118 18.79 4.32 -6.22
CA PRO A 118 19.46 3.44 -7.19
C PRO A 118 19.31 1.93 -6.95
N VAL A 119 19.00 1.49 -5.72
CA VAL A 119 18.83 0.07 -5.42
C VAL A 119 17.38 -0.35 -5.62
N VAL A 120 17.17 -1.39 -6.45
CA VAL A 120 15.85 -1.96 -6.72
C VAL A 120 15.52 -3.01 -5.66
N GLY A 121 14.37 -2.87 -5.01
CA GLY A 121 13.90 -3.80 -3.98
C GLY A 121 13.18 -5.01 -4.55
N TRP A 122 13.12 -6.06 -3.73
CA TRP A 122 12.36 -7.28 -3.96
C TRP A 122 11.69 -7.69 -2.64
N ALA A 123 10.62 -6.99 -2.30
CA ALA A 123 10.04 -7.03 -0.95
C ALA A 123 9.18 -8.29 -0.73
N GLU A 124 8.58 -8.80 -1.79
CA GLU A 124 7.72 -9.97 -1.83
C GLU A 124 8.08 -10.81 -3.07
N ARG A 125 8.41 -12.07 -2.82
CA ARG A 125 8.99 -12.98 -3.82
C ARG A 125 8.02 -14.05 -4.29
N GLY A 126 6.91 -14.26 -3.58
CA GLY A 126 6.15 -15.48 -3.69
C GLY A 126 6.90 -16.67 -3.06
N GLY A 127 6.78 -17.83 -3.70
CA GLY A 127 7.47 -19.06 -3.30
C GLY A 127 6.78 -20.34 -3.80
N TYR A 128 6.00 -20.21 -4.87
CA TYR A 128 5.28 -21.29 -5.53
C TYR A 128 6.00 -21.65 -6.84
N ASP A 129 5.25 -21.93 -7.90
CA ASP A 129 5.79 -22.05 -9.26
C ASP A 129 5.88 -20.69 -9.99
N ALA A 130 6.40 -20.71 -11.22
CA ALA A 130 6.60 -19.51 -12.03
C ALA A 130 5.29 -18.86 -12.54
N MET A 131 4.15 -19.55 -12.41
CA MET A 131 2.84 -19.07 -12.87
C MET A 131 1.96 -18.57 -11.72
N SER A 132 2.48 -18.61 -10.50
CA SER A 132 1.78 -18.27 -9.26
C SER A 132 2.16 -16.87 -8.76
N HIS A 133 1.68 -16.52 -7.56
CA HIS A 133 1.94 -15.21 -6.98
C HIS A 133 3.44 -14.92 -6.74
N GLY A 134 3.84 -13.68 -7.02
CA GLY A 134 5.13 -13.11 -6.67
C GLY A 134 5.85 -12.48 -7.86
N ASN A 135 6.78 -11.57 -7.58
CA ASN A 135 7.69 -11.05 -8.61
C ASN A 135 8.83 -12.06 -8.86
N SER A 136 9.04 -12.45 -10.12
CA SER A 136 10.15 -13.30 -10.55
C SER A 136 11.52 -12.59 -10.48
N VAL A 137 11.54 -11.25 -10.52
CA VAL A 137 12.74 -10.40 -10.39
C VAL A 137 12.43 -9.11 -9.62
N PRO A 138 13.44 -8.39 -9.07
CA PRO A 138 13.20 -7.14 -8.36
C PRO A 138 12.57 -6.06 -9.24
N ARG A 139 11.43 -5.49 -8.82
CA ARG A 139 10.71 -4.40 -9.52
C ARG A 139 10.28 -3.24 -8.62
N PHE A 140 10.59 -3.29 -7.34
CA PHE A 140 10.18 -2.27 -6.37
C PHE A 140 11.18 -1.11 -6.33
N HIS A 141 10.88 0.00 -7.03
CA HIS A 141 11.75 1.17 -7.09
C HIS A 141 11.31 2.21 -6.07
N VAL A 142 12.14 2.49 -5.07
CA VAL A 142 11.83 3.49 -4.05
C VAL A 142 12.06 4.89 -4.61
N SER A 143 11.06 5.76 -4.48
CA SER A 143 11.19 7.18 -4.86
C SER A 143 12.13 7.93 -3.91
N TRP A 144 12.96 8.81 -4.46
CA TRP A 144 13.78 9.71 -3.66
C TRP A 144 12.89 10.80 -3.07
N GLY A 145 12.74 10.82 -1.74
CA GLY A 145 11.69 11.55 -1.05
C GLY A 145 10.47 10.72 -0.68
N THR A 146 10.50 9.39 -0.86
CA THR A 146 9.41 8.44 -0.52
C THR A 146 8.04 8.87 -1.09
N GLY A 147 6.93 8.65 -0.38
CA GLY A 147 5.58 9.06 -0.75
C GLY A 147 5.46 10.55 -1.07
N PRO A 148 6.00 11.47 -0.23
CA PRO A 148 6.01 12.89 -0.51
C PRO A 148 6.70 13.22 -1.84
N GLY A 149 7.81 12.56 -2.16
CA GLY A 149 8.51 12.73 -3.45
C GLY A 149 7.71 12.27 -4.67
N VAL A 150 6.72 11.39 -4.50
CA VAL A 150 5.77 11.00 -5.57
C VAL A 150 4.66 12.03 -5.73
N VAL A 151 4.19 12.63 -4.63
CA VAL A 151 3.11 13.64 -4.61
C VAL A 151 3.61 15.01 -5.08
N GLU A 152 4.81 15.41 -4.64
CA GLU A 152 5.42 16.74 -4.83
C GLU A 152 5.30 17.29 -6.26
N PRO A 153 5.58 16.52 -7.35
CA PRO A 153 5.47 17.07 -8.70
C PRO A 153 4.04 17.48 -9.09
N PHE A 154 3.04 16.75 -8.61
CA PHE A 154 1.63 17.02 -8.92
C PHE A 154 1.06 18.10 -8.02
N GLU A 155 1.45 18.13 -6.74
CA GLU A 155 1.09 19.23 -5.85
C GLU A 155 1.62 20.55 -6.39
N ARG A 156 2.91 20.63 -6.75
CA ARG A 156 3.50 21.84 -7.35
C ARG A 156 2.73 22.31 -8.58
N ARG A 157 2.44 21.40 -9.52
CA ARG A 157 1.69 21.72 -10.75
C ARG A 157 0.24 22.16 -10.44
N ALA A 158 -0.41 21.56 -9.46
CA ALA A 158 -1.75 21.95 -9.06
C ALA A 158 -1.77 23.37 -8.44
N ARG A 159 -0.73 23.74 -7.68
CA ARG A 159 -0.53 25.10 -7.17
C ARG A 159 -0.27 26.11 -8.28
N GLU A 160 0.54 25.75 -9.28
CA GLU A 160 0.78 26.59 -10.46
C GLU A 160 -0.51 26.81 -11.26
N ALA A 161 -1.32 25.75 -11.44
CA ALA A 161 -2.63 25.85 -12.08
C ALA A 161 -3.62 26.70 -11.26
N GLN A 162 -3.57 26.61 -9.93
CA GLN A 162 -4.36 27.45 -9.03
C GLN A 162 -3.97 28.93 -9.17
N ALA A 163 -2.67 29.24 -9.16
CA ALA A 163 -2.16 30.59 -9.37
C ALA A 163 -2.53 31.15 -10.75
N SER A 164 -2.69 30.28 -11.74
CA SER A 164 -3.08 30.63 -13.12
C SER A 164 -4.60 30.65 -13.34
N GLY A 165 -5.42 30.37 -12.31
CA GLY A 165 -6.89 30.40 -12.39
C GLY A 165 -7.54 29.19 -13.07
N TYR A 166 -6.78 28.15 -13.42
CA TYR A 166 -7.32 26.92 -14.02
C TYR A 166 -7.77 25.89 -12.97
N LEU A 167 -7.29 26.01 -11.73
CA LEU A 167 -7.64 25.09 -10.64
C LEU A 167 -8.15 25.85 -9.43
N THR A 168 -9.18 25.34 -8.76
CA THR A 168 -9.62 25.83 -7.46
C THR A 168 -9.73 24.69 -6.46
N PHE A 169 -9.13 24.85 -5.27
CA PHE A 169 -9.28 23.91 -4.17
C PHE A 169 -10.40 24.35 -3.24
N HIS A 170 -11.26 23.41 -2.88
CA HIS A 170 -12.25 23.52 -1.83
C HIS A 170 -11.90 22.53 -0.71
N PHE A 171 -11.03 22.97 0.20
CA PHE A 171 -10.73 22.23 1.43
C PHE A 171 -11.88 22.32 2.41
N ARG A 172 -11.95 21.38 3.36
CA ARG A 172 -13.05 21.31 4.34
C ARG A 172 -14.43 21.23 3.69
N HIS A 173 -14.52 20.64 2.50
CA HIS A 173 -15.78 20.38 1.80
C HIS A 173 -15.99 18.87 1.70
N ARG A 174 -16.99 18.36 2.40
CA ARG A 174 -17.34 16.94 2.42
C ARG A 174 -18.53 16.68 1.49
N VAL A 175 -18.29 15.89 0.45
CA VAL A 175 -19.34 15.48 -0.49
C VAL A 175 -20.34 14.54 0.19
N ASP A 176 -21.62 14.80 -0.05
CA ASP A 176 -22.74 14.03 0.49
C ASP A 176 -23.61 13.39 -0.62
N ALA A 177 -23.63 13.96 -1.84
CA ALA A 177 -24.29 13.34 -3.00
C ALA A 177 -23.65 13.75 -4.34
N LEU A 178 -23.87 12.90 -5.35
CA LEU A 178 -23.69 13.24 -6.77
C LEU A 178 -25.01 13.79 -7.32
N THR A 179 -24.98 14.81 -8.17
CA THR A 179 -26.18 15.30 -8.87
C THR A 179 -26.28 14.66 -10.24
N ILE A 180 -27.52 14.35 -10.66
CA ILE A 180 -27.81 13.67 -11.93
C ILE A 180 -28.95 14.41 -12.63
N THR A 181 -28.71 14.85 -13.86
CA THR A 181 -29.73 15.44 -14.73
C THR A 181 -29.82 14.63 -16.02
N ASN A 182 -31.03 14.17 -16.37
CA ASN A 182 -31.26 13.36 -17.58
C ASN A 182 -30.31 12.15 -17.71
N GLY A 183 -30.00 11.50 -16.59
CA GLY A 183 -29.10 10.34 -16.54
C GLY A 183 -27.61 10.66 -16.64
N THR A 184 -27.21 11.94 -16.68
CA THR A 184 -25.81 12.38 -16.68
C THR A 184 -25.43 12.92 -15.31
N VAL A 185 -24.31 12.48 -14.75
CA VAL A 185 -23.73 13.07 -13.55
C VAL A 185 -23.18 14.45 -13.89
N ASP A 186 -23.69 15.49 -13.23
CA ASP A 186 -23.46 16.89 -13.61
C ASP A 186 -22.99 17.78 -12.44
N GLY A 187 -22.59 17.18 -11.33
CA GLY A 187 -22.16 17.91 -10.15
C GLY A 187 -22.20 17.12 -8.85
N ILE A 188 -22.04 17.85 -7.76
CA ILE A 188 -21.99 17.34 -6.40
C ILE A 188 -22.67 18.30 -5.43
N THR A 189 -23.19 17.76 -4.33
CA THR A 189 -23.64 18.53 -3.16
C THR A 189 -23.00 18.00 -1.90
N GLY A 190 -22.88 18.84 -0.88
CA GLY A 190 -22.34 18.41 0.40
C GLY A 190 -22.28 19.48 1.46
N SER A 191 -21.53 19.17 2.52
CA SER A 191 -21.36 20.01 3.71
C SER A 191 -20.02 20.74 3.69
N ILE A 192 -20.01 22.01 4.06
CA ILE A 192 -18.80 22.76 4.44
C ILE A 192 -18.53 22.45 5.91
N LEU A 193 -17.33 21.95 6.20
CA LEU A 193 -16.86 21.65 7.55
C LEU A 193 -16.18 22.88 8.16
N GLU A 194 -16.22 22.99 9.49
CA GLU A 194 -15.49 24.08 10.16
C GLU A 194 -13.99 24.03 9.86
N PRO A 195 -13.32 25.20 9.77
CA PRO A 195 -11.86 25.26 9.69
C PRO A 195 -11.22 24.48 10.82
N ASP A 196 -10.15 23.76 10.51
CA ASP A 196 -9.42 22.96 11.48
C ASP A 196 -7.95 22.87 11.05
N ASP A 197 -7.05 23.31 11.93
CA ASP A 197 -5.61 23.43 11.71
C ASP A 197 -4.82 22.26 12.31
N VAL A 198 -5.49 21.15 12.66
CA VAL A 198 -4.81 19.93 13.11
C VAL A 198 -3.70 19.49 12.17
N GLU A 199 -2.62 18.95 12.75
CA GLU A 199 -1.49 18.43 11.98
C GLU A 199 -1.92 17.31 11.01
N ARG A 200 -1.18 17.17 9.91
CA ARG A 200 -1.45 16.15 8.88
C ARG A 200 -1.61 14.76 9.51
N GLY A 201 -2.72 14.11 9.20
CA GLY A 201 -3.03 12.74 9.64
C GLY A 201 -3.72 12.65 11.00
N LYS A 202 -3.77 13.72 11.80
CA LYS A 202 -4.61 13.77 12.99
C LYS A 202 -6.10 13.87 12.58
N SER A 203 -6.97 13.41 13.46
CA SER A 203 -8.43 13.49 13.26
C SER A 203 -8.88 14.95 13.22
N SER A 204 -9.45 15.37 12.10
CA SER A 204 -10.03 16.71 11.94
C SER A 204 -11.55 16.70 12.23
N SER A 205 -12.10 17.85 12.60
CA SER A 205 -13.51 18.04 12.92
C SER A 205 -14.41 17.63 11.75
N ARG A 206 -15.57 17.04 12.07
CA ARG A 206 -16.62 16.64 11.13
C ARG A 206 -17.88 17.49 11.25
N LYS A 207 -17.82 18.57 12.03
CA LYS A 207 -18.94 19.50 12.26
C LYS A 207 -19.19 20.34 11.02
N ALA A 208 -20.41 20.24 10.49
CA ALA A 208 -20.86 21.05 9.36
C ALA A 208 -21.24 22.47 9.82
N ILE A 209 -20.88 23.47 9.02
CA ILE A 209 -21.17 24.90 9.24
C ILE A 209 -21.93 25.53 8.08
N GLY A 210 -22.19 24.78 7.01
CA GLY A 210 -22.94 25.22 5.85
C GLY A 210 -23.01 24.11 4.81
N ASP A 211 -23.72 24.39 3.72
CA ASP A 211 -23.89 23.48 2.59
C ASP A 211 -23.27 24.08 1.33
N PHE A 212 -22.92 23.23 0.37
CA PHE A 212 -22.47 23.64 -0.96
C PHE A 212 -23.12 22.79 -2.06
N ALA A 213 -23.20 23.37 -3.25
CA ALA A 213 -23.57 22.70 -4.49
C ALA A 213 -22.64 23.21 -5.60
N LEU A 214 -22.05 22.30 -6.37
CA LEU A 214 -21.14 22.62 -7.47
C LEU A 214 -21.54 21.83 -8.72
N ARG A 215 -21.51 22.48 -9.88
CA ARG A 215 -21.88 21.90 -11.17
C ARG A 215 -20.69 21.86 -12.12
N ALA A 216 -20.58 20.78 -12.87
CA ALA A 216 -19.59 20.59 -13.93
C ALA A 216 -20.08 19.55 -14.95
N GLN A 217 -19.47 19.55 -16.13
CA GLN A 217 -19.81 18.58 -17.19
C GLN A 217 -19.32 17.16 -16.88
N ALA A 218 -18.36 17.02 -15.96
CA ALA A 218 -17.86 15.73 -15.49
C ALA A 218 -17.43 15.78 -14.01
N VAL A 219 -17.57 14.63 -13.33
CA VAL A 219 -17.13 14.39 -11.96
C VAL A 219 -16.20 13.17 -11.92
N ILE A 220 -15.02 13.33 -11.33
CA ILE A 220 -14.04 12.26 -11.09
C ILE A 220 -14.00 11.91 -9.59
N VAL A 221 -14.37 10.69 -9.24
CA VAL A 221 -14.27 10.17 -7.87
C VAL A 221 -12.87 9.58 -7.63
N ALA A 222 -12.07 10.25 -6.81
CA ALA A 222 -10.70 9.87 -6.46
C ALA A 222 -10.50 9.80 -4.93
N SER A 223 -11.52 9.32 -4.22
CA SER A 223 -11.69 9.43 -2.76
C SER A 223 -10.88 8.44 -1.91
N GLY A 224 -10.13 7.51 -2.52
CA GLY A 224 -9.49 6.42 -1.79
C GLY A 224 -10.44 5.24 -1.51
N GLY A 225 -10.00 4.34 -0.62
CA GLY A 225 -10.71 3.11 -0.26
C GLY A 225 -11.30 3.18 1.15
N ILE A 226 -11.50 2.02 1.78
CA ILE A 226 -12.19 1.89 3.08
C ILE A 226 -11.26 1.58 4.25
N GLY A 227 -9.94 1.54 4.05
CA GLY A 227 -9.00 0.96 5.02
C GLY A 227 -8.99 1.62 6.40
N GLY A 228 -9.41 2.88 6.52
CA GLY A 228 -9.52 3.59 7.80
C GLY A 228 -10.80 3.28 8.57
N ASN A 229 -11.78 2.66 7.91
CA ASN A 229 -13.07 2.31 8.47
C ASN A 229 -13.18 0.80 8.70
N HIS A 230 -12.84 0.37 9.91
CA HIS A 230 -12.85 -1.06 10.28
C HIS A 230 -14.23 -1.70 10.16
N ASP A 231 -15.32 -0.96 10.31
CA ASP A 231 -16.68 -1.52 10.18
C ASP A 231 -16.99 -1.84 8.73
N LEU A 232 -16.63 -0.95 7.78
CA LEU A 232 -16.73 -1.25 6.35
C LEU A 232 -15.78 -2.38 5.93
N VAL A 233 -14.57 -2.45 6.50
CA VAL A 233 -13.66 -3.59 6.27
C VAL A 233 -14.32 -4.89 6.70
N ARG A 234 -14.91 -4.95 7.90
CA ARG A 234 -15.62 -6.15 8.39
C ARG A 234 -16.83 -6.49 7.54
N GLN A 235 -17.62 -5.49 7.15
CA GLN A 235 -18.80 -5.68 6.30
C GLN A 235 -18.47 -6.32 4.95
N ASN A 236 -17.33 -5.95 4.37
CA ASN A 236 -16.88 -6.45 3.07
C ASN A 236 -15.84 -7.58 3.20
N TRP A 237 -15.62 -8.12 4.42
CA TRP A 237 -14.57 -9.10 4.66
C TRP A 237 -14.75 -10.35 3.79
N PRO A 238 -13.67 -10.87 3.18
CA PRO A 238 -13.81 -11.94 2.20
C PRO A 238 -14.21 -13.24 2.91
N LYS A 239 -15.38 -13.79 2.58
CA LYS A 239 -15.88 -15.05 3.19
C LYS A 239 -14.88 -16.21 3.11
N ARG A 240 -14.06 -16.24 2.04
CA ARG A 240 -12.98 -17.24 1.85
C ARG A 240 -11.85 -17.17 2.88
N LEU A 241 -11.78 -16.09 3.67
CA LEU A 241 -10.85 -15.89 4.77
C LEU A 241 -11.47 -16.19 6.14
N GLY A 242 -12.73 -16.64 6.21
CA GLY A 242 -13.43 -16.89 7.47
C GLY A 242 -14.04 -15.62 8.07
N GLU A 243 -14.16 -15.59 9.40
CA GLU A 243 -14.63 -14.41 10.12
C GLU A 243 -13.60 -13.28 10.07
N ALA A 244 -14.07 -12.03 10.14
CA ALA A 244 -13.16 -10.89 10.20
C ALA A 244 -12.40 -10.89 11.55
N PRO A 245 -11.14 -10.43 11.57
CA PRO A 245 -10.37 -10.36 12.81
C PRO A 245 -11.09 -9.55 13.89
N GLY A 246 -11.05 -10.03 15.13
CA GLY A 246 -11.55 -9.29 16.28
C GLY A 246 -10.79 -7.97 16.43
N ASN A 247 -9.46 -8.06 16.39
CA ASN A 247 -8.55 -6.92 16.47
C ASN A 247 -7.89 -6.63 15.12
N MET A 248 -7.88 -5.35 14.74
CA MET A 248 -7.14 -4.83 13.58
C MET A 248 -6.50 -3.50 13.95
N ILE A 249 -5.40 -3.17 13.28
CA ILE A 249 -4.74 -1.86 13.35
C ILE A 249 -4.80 -1.15 11.99
N SER A 250 -4.73 0.18 12.00
CA SER A 250 -4.98 1.02 10.83
C SER A 250 -3.69 1.48 10.16
N GLY A 251 -3.40 0.96 8.97
CA GLY A 251 -2.25 1.38 8.16
C GLY A 251 -2.49 2.61 7.29
N VAL A 252 -3.65 3.24 7.43
CA VAL A 252 -4.09 4.44 6.70
C VAL A 252 -4.68 5.45 7.68
N PRO A 253 -4.64 6.76 7.36
CA PRO A 253 -5.32 7.77 8.14
C PRO A 253 -6.84 7.54 8.24
N GLU A 254 -7.46 8.08 9.28
CA GLU A 254 -8.90 7.96 9.55
C GLU A 254 -9.77 8.45 8.38
N HIS A 255 -9.33 9.50 7.66
CA HIS A 255 -10.07 10.05 6.52
C HIS A 255 -10.14 9.12 5.30
N VAL A 256 -9.48 7.95 5.32
CA VAL A 256 -9.68 6.88 4.33
C VAL A 256 -10.91 6.07 4.73
N ASP A 257 -12.05 6.74 4.77
CA ASP A 257 -13.28 6.32 5.46
C ASP A 257 -14.26 5.54 4.57
N GLY A 258 -14.02 5.49 3.26
CA GLY A 258 -14.87 4.83 2.28
C GLY A 258 -16.18 5.55 1.95
N ARG A 259 -16.42 6.78 2.44
CA ARG A 259 -17.71 7.49 2.32
C ARG A 259 -18.22 7.55 0.88
N MET A 260 -17.36 7.96 -0.03
CA MET A 260 -17.72 8.13 -1.45
C MET A 260 -18.00 6.81 -2.17
N ILE A 261 -17.59 5.66 -1.63
CA ILE A 261 -17.94 4.35 -2.19
C ILE A 261 -19.45 4.14 -2.11
N GLY A 262 -20.04 4.38 -0.92
CA GLY A 262 -21.48 4.25 -0.72
C GLY A 262 -22.28 5.28 -1.52
N ILE A 263 -21.84 6.55 -1.54
CA ILE A 263 -22.52 7.63 -2.27
C ILE A 263 -22.56 7.36 -3.77
N THR A 264 -21.41 7.01 -4.35
CA THR A 264 -21.29 6.82 -5.80
C THR A 264 -22.04 5.56 -6.25
N GLU A 265 -22.03 4.51 -5.44
CA GLU A 265 -22.84 3.32 -5.71
C GLU A 265 -24.35 3.62 -5.60
N ALA A 266 -24.78 4.40 -4.61
CA ALA A 266 -26.19 4.79 -4.47
C ALA A 266 -26.68 5.61 -5.67
N ALA A 267 -25.78 6.37 -6.31
CA ALA A 267 -26.04 7.08 -7.55
C ALA A 267 -26.17 6.17 -8.80
N GLY A 268 -25.94 4.85 -8.66
CA GLY A 268 -26.13 3.86 -9.72
C GLY A 268 -24.84 3.26 -10.28
N ALA A 269 -23.68 3.65 -9.77
CA ALA A 269 -22.40 3.09 -10.20
C ALA A 269 -22.26 1.61 -9.85
N ARG A 270 -21.62 0.87 -10.74
CA ARG A 270 -21.34 -0.55 -10.58
C ARG A 270 -20.04 -0.75 -9.80
N LEU A 271 -20.19 -1.32 -8.60
CA LEU A 271 -19.09 -1.69 -7.73
C LEU A 271 -18.89 -3.21 -7.79
N ILE A 272 -17.69 -3.67 -8.16
CA ILE A 272 -17.35 -5.09 -8.29
C ILE A 272 -16.26 -5.49 -7.31
N ASN A 273 -16.07 -6.80 -7.08
CA ASN A 273 -14.93 -7.34 -6.33
C ASN A 273 -14.72 -6.76 -4.91
N ARG A 274 -15.80 -6.43 -4.19
CA ARG A 274 -15.76 -5.83 -2.83
C ARG A 274 -14.93 -6.64 -1.83
N ASP A 275 -14.93 -7.96 -1.99
CA ASP A 275 -14.21 -8.92 -1.16
C ASP A 275 -12.73 -9.07 -1.57
N ARG A 276 -12.23 -8.28 -2.52
CA ARG A 276 -10.80 -8.22 -2.83
C ARG A 276 -10.19 -7.12 -1.98
N MET A 277 -9.52 -7.53 -0.92
CA MET A 277 -8.85 -6.66 0.04
C MET A 277 -7.39 -7.05 0.19
N TRP A 278 -6.56 -6.08 0.52
CA TRP A 278 -5.15 -6.27 0.83
C TRP A 278 -4.84 -5.74 2.22
N HIS A 279 -4.57 -6.69 3.13
CA HIS A 279 -4.18 -6.44 4.50
C HIS A 279 -2.81 -7.05 4.73
N TYR A 280 -1.96 -6.29 5.40
CA TYR A 280 -0.66 -6.82 5.78
C TYR A 280 -0.78 -7.57 7.10
N VAL A 281 0.05 -8.59 7.26
CA VAL A 281 0.05 -9.44 8.47
C VAL A 281 1.31 -9.26 9.31
N GLU A 282 2.21 -8.37 8.87
CA GLU A 282 3.40 -7.91 9.59
C GLU A 282 3.17 -6.56 10.29
N GLY A 283 1.95 -6.34 10.78
CA GLY A 283 1.54 -5.08 11.39
C GLY A 283 1.96 -4.94 12.86
N ILE A 284 2.50 -3.78 13.22
CA ILE A 284 2.77 -3.39 14.62
C ILE A 284 2.05 -2.09 14.95
N ARG A 285 1.62 -1.94 16.20
CA ARG A 285 1.06 -0.69 16.74
C ARG A 285 2.16 0.35 16.77
N ASN A 286 1.88 1.54 16.22
CA ASN A 286 2.80 2.65 16.31
C ASN A 286 2.91 3.11 17.78
N TRP A 287 4.14 3.21 18.29
CA TRP A 287 4.38 3.69 19.65
C TRP A 287 4.14 5.21 19.78
N ASP A 288 4.22 5.94 18.66
CA ASP A 288 3.90 7.38 18.55
C ASP A 288 2.83 7.58 17.47
N PRO A 289 1.54 7.33 17.79
CA PRO A 289 0.47 7.29 16.81
C PRO A 289 0.12 8.68 16.27
N ILE A 290 -0.13 8.74 14.96
CA ILE A 290 -0.51 9.96 14.25
C ILE A 290 -2.05 10.01 14.14
N TRP A 291 -2.67 8.89 13.78
CA TRP A 291 -4.13 8.71 13.77
C TRP A 291 -4.60 7.63 14.76
N PRO A 292 -5.90 7.57 15.08
CA PRO A 292 -6.47 6.50 15.91
C PRO A 292 -6.15 5.12 15.34
N GLY A 293 -5.64 4.22 16.20
CA GLY A 293 -5.28 2.86 15.81
C GLY A 293 -4.08 2.77 14.86
N HIS A 294 -3.23 3.80 14.77
CA HIS A 294 -2.10 3.84 13.84
C HIS A 294 -1.21 2.60 13.94
N GLY A 295 -1.21 1.81 12.86
CA GLY A 295 -0.34 0.66 12.66
C GLY A 295 0.69 0.91 11.56
N ILE A 296 1.84 0.28 11.70
CA ILE A 296 2.93 0.32 10.71
C ILE A 296 3.21 -1.11 10.25
N ARG A 297 3.45 -1.28 8.95
CA ARG A 297 3.92 -2.55 8.41
C ARG A 297 5.43 -2.63 8.56
N ILE A 298 5.90 -3.74 9.13
CA ILE A 298 7.28 -4.19 8.94
C ILE A 298 7.41 -4.69 7.51
N LEU A 299 8.34 -4.13 6.74
CA LEU A 299 8.90 -4.83 5.60
C LEU A 299 9.98 -5.73 6.21
N PRO A 300 9.82 -7.07 6.21
CA PRO A 300 10.85 -7.96 6.72
C PRO A 300 11.84 -8.34 5.63
N GLY A 301 12.99 -8.89 6.02
CA GLY A 301 13.79 -9.75 5.16
C GLY A 301 13.46 -11.22 5.44
N PRO A 302 14.04 -12.16 4.69
CA PRO A 302 13.62 -13.56 4.73
C PRO A 302 14.04 -14.31 6.01
N SER A 303 14.83 -13.71 6.90
CA SER A 303 15.56 -14.45 7.94
C SER A 303 14.77 -14.70 9.23
N SER A 304 13.80 -13.86 9.58
CA SER A 304 12.99 -14.04 10.80
C SER A 304 12.20 -15.35 10.74
N MET A 305 12.16 -16.11 11.82
CA MET A 305 11.25 -17.25 11.89
C MET A 305 9.84 -16.76 12.21
N TRP A 306 8.84 -17.26 11.48
CA TRP A 306 7.45 -16.83 11.62
C TRP A 306 6.61 -17.98 12.18
N PHE A 307 5.97 -17.72 13.32
CA PHE A 307 5.09 -18.66 14.00
C PHE A 307 3.68 -18.08 14.07
N ASP A 308 2.65 -18.93 14.04
CA ASP A 308 1.31 -18.51 14.42
C ASP A 308 1.18 -18.32 15.93
N ALA A 309 -0.01 -17.92 16.38
CA ALA A 309 -0.33 -17.71 17.79
C ALA A 309 -0.05 -18.94 18.68
N THR A 310 -0.05 -20.15 18.12
CA THR A 310 0.16 -21.42 18.85
C THR A 310 1.62 -21.88 18.87
N GLY A 311 2.52 -21.15 18.21
CA GLY A 311 3.94 -21.50 18.15
C GLY A 311 4.28 -22.51 17.06
N THR A 312 3.36 -22.75 16.13
CA THR A 312 3.63 -23.55 14.93
C THR A 312 4.23 -22.64 13.85
N ARG A 313 5.38 -23.02 13.30
CA ARG A 313 6.02 -22.26 12.22
C ARG A 313 5.11 -22.27 10.99
N LEU A 314 4.94 -21.11 10.35
CA LEU A 314 4.17 -21.02 9.12
C LEU A 314 4.74 -21.97 8.06
N PRO A 315 3.89 -22.71 7.33
CA PRO A 315 4.33 -23.72 6.37
C PRO A 315 4.92 -23.07 5.12
N SER A 316 5.70 -23.83 4.35
CA SER A 316 6.17 -23.37 3.04
C SER A 316 4.99 -23.07 2.11
N PRO A 317 5.00 -21.95 1.36
CA PRO A 317 6.08 -20.95 1.27
C PRO A 317 5.89 -19.71 2.15
N LEU A 318 4.99 -19.73 3.13
CA LEU A 318 4.46 -18.58 3.90
C LEU A 318 5.46 -17.98 4.92
N PHE A 319 6.70 -17.77 4.51
CA PHE A 319 7.77 -17.12 5.28
C PHE A 319 7.78 -15.60 5.06
N PRO A 320 8.57 -14.82 5.82
CA PRO A 320 8.62 -13.37 5.62
C PRO A 320 8.96 -12.98 4.17
N GLY A 321 8.18 -12.06 3.57
CA GLY A 321 8.39 -11.59 2.20
C GLY A 321 8.00 -12.59 1.10
N SER A 322 7.00 -13.45 1.34
CA SER A 322 6.52 -14.48 0.37
C SER A 322 5.14 -14.18 -0.23
N ASP A 323 4.04 -14.62 0.39
CA ASP A 323 2.65 -14.37 -0.01
C ASP A 323 1.85 -13.84 1.18
N THR A 324 1.68 -12.52 1.26
CA THR A 324 0.95 -11.86 2.33
C THR A 324 -0.51 -12.35 2.44
N LEU A 325 -1.20 -12.56 1.31
CA LEU A 325 -2.58 -13.05 1.35
C LEU A 325 -2.66 -14.51 1.78
N GLY A 326 -1.69 -15.34 1.37
CA GLY A 326 -1.54 -16.72 1.82
C GLY A 326 -1.29 -16.79 3.33
N GLN A 327 -0.42 -15.91 3.85
CA GLN A 327 -0.17 -15.79 5.29
C GLN A 327 -1.42 -15.35 6.05
N LEU A 328 -2.15 -14.34 5.53
CA LEU A 328 -3.43 -13.92 6.10
C LEU A 328 -4.41 -15.09 6.15
N GLN A 329 -4.57 -15.83 5.05
CA GLN A 329 -5.47 -16.98 5.02
C GLN A 329 -5.06 -18.06 6.03
N TYR A 330 -3.76 -18.34 6.17
CA TYR A 330 -3.26 -19.28 7.16
C TYR A 330 -3.58 -18.82 8.59
N ILE A 331 -3.24 -17.57 8.92
CA ILE A 331 -3.48 -16.98 10.26
C ILE A 331 -4.96 -17.04 10.60
N MET A 332 -5.85 -16.59 9.71
CA MET A 332 -7.29 -16.62 9.97
C MET A 332 -7.84 -18.05 10.20
N ARG A 333 -7.29 -19.06 9.53
CA ARG A 333 -7.67 -20.47 9.74
C ARG A 333 -7.28 -21.02 11.11
N THR A 334 -6.30 -20.40 11.79
CA THR A 334 -5.93 -20.79 13.15
C THR A 334 -6.96 -20.37 14.20
N GLY A 335 -7.90 -19.48 13.84
CA GLY A 335 -8.84 -18.89 14.79
C GLY A 335 -8.25 -17.74 15.61
N HIS A 336 -7.04 -17.28 15.28
CA HIS A 336 -6.36 -16.16 15.93
C HIS A 336 -6.08 -15.01 14.94
N ASP A 337 -6.01 -13.78 15.45
CA ASP A 337 -5.80 -12.55 14.67
C ASP A 337 -4.38 -11.96 14.83
N TYR A 338 -3.43 -12.79 15.32
CA TYR A 338 -2.04 -12.40 15.49
C TYR A 338 -1.08 -13.56 15.21
N SER A 339 0.18 -13.20 15.00
CA SER A 339 1.29 -14.14 14.78
C SER A 339 2.57 -13.58 15.39
N TRP A 340 3.67 -14.31 15.27
CA TRP A 340 4.95 -13.95 15.88
C TRP A 340 6.10 -14.03 14.89
N PHE A 341 6.90 -12.96 14.83
CA PHE A 341 8.30 -13.12 14.44
C PHE A 341 9.14 -13.46 15.65
N VAL A 342 10.09 -14.39 15.46
CA VAL A 342 11.22 -14.64 16.36
C VAL A 342 12.50 -14.45 15.56
N LEU A 343 13.37 -13.58 16.05
CA LEU A 343 14.57 -13.14 15.36
C LEU A 343 15.67 -12.69 16.34
N THR A 344 16.79 -12.25 15.80
CA THR A 344 17.96 -11.79 16.54
C THR A 344 18.21 -10.31 16.30
N GLN A 345 19.06 -9.69 17.14
CA GLN A 345 19.53 -8.32 16.91
C GLN A 345 20.26 -8.17 15.56
N SER A 346 20.96 -9.21 15.09
CA SER A 346 21.61 -9.20 13.78
C SER A 346 20.64 -9.18 12.61
N ILE A 347 19.46 -9.82 12.75
CA ILE A 347 18.39 -9.79 11.76
C ILE A 347 17.69 -8.43 11.79
N ILE A 348 17.16 -8.00 12.94
CA ILE A 348 16.34 -6.78 13.02
C ILE A 348 17.11 -5.56 12.50
N LYS A 349 18.40 -5.50 12.80
CA LYS A 349 19.30 -4.44 12.37
C LYS A 349 19.32 -4.22 10.86
N LYS A 350 19.28 -5.30 10.09
CA LYS A 350 19.48 -5.26 8.65
C LYS A 350 18.19 -5.47 7.86
N GLU A 351 17.28 -6.25 8.43
CA GLU A 351 16.11 -6.78 7.72
C GLU A 351 14.80 -6.10 8.09
N PHE A 352 14.73 -5.29 9.16
CA PHE A 352 13.53 -4.52 9.46
C PHE A 352 13.60 -3.14 8.82
N ALA A 353 12.66 -2.90 7.90
CA ALA A 353 12.36 -1.57 7.40
C ALA A 353 10.88 -1.28 7.70
N LEU A 354 10.55 -0.02 7.94
CA LEU A 354 9.19 0.42 8.28
C LEU A 354 8.58 1.13 7.07
N SER A 355 7.30 0.87 6.79
CA SER A 355 6.65 1.31 5.54
C SER A 355 6.28 2.79 5.46
N GLY A 356 6.26 3.51 6.58
CA GLY A 356 5.84 4.91 6.65
C GLY A 356 6.93 5.87 6.14
N SER A 357 6.55 6.92 5.43
CA SER A 357 7.50 7.98 5.00
C SER A 357 8.14 8.67 6.21
N GLU A 358 7.38 8.85 7.28
CA GLU A 358 7.80 9.39 8.57
C GLU A 358 8.82 8.50 9.28
N GLN A 359 8.84 7.20 8.99
CA GLN A 359 9.82 6.25 9.54
C GLN A 359 11.11 6.18 8.73
N ASN A 360 11.24 6.96 7.65
CA ASN A 360 12.40 6.95 6.75
C ASN A 360 12.98 8.35 6.52
N PRO A 361 13.44 9.05 7.57
CA PRO A 361 13.82 10.47 7.50
C PRO A 361 14.97 10.76 6.54
N ASP A 362 15.88 9.81 6.30
CA ASP A 362 16.96 9.95 5.33
C ASP A 362 16.47 9.93 3.87
N LEU A 363 15.56 9.01 3.54
CA LEU A 363 15.00 8.90 2.20
C LEU A 363 13.98 10.02 1.95
N THR A 364 13.11 10.27 2.91
CA THR A 364 12.07 11.31 2.86
C THR A 364 12.70 12.70 2.83
N GLY A 365 13.69 12.94 3.68
CA GLY A 365 14.47 14.18 3.69
C GLY A 365 15.53 14.30 2.59
N LYS A 366 15.59 13.34 1.65
CA LYS A 366 16.52 13.35 0.51
C LYS A 366 17.99 13.56 0.92
N SER A 367 18.41 12.93 2.02
CA SER A 367 19.74 13.12 2.63
C SER A 367 20.70 11.96 2.35
N TRP A 368 21.59 12.15 1.37
CA TRP A 368 22.65 11.19 1.06
C TRP A 368 23.58 10.92 2.26
N LEU A 369 23.83 11.94 3.10
CA LEU A 369 24.65 11.80 4.30
C LEU A 369 24.02 10.83 5.31
N MET A 370 22.72 10.98 5.59
CA MET A 370 22.02 10.09 6.50
C MET A 370 21.91 8.67 5.93
N THR A 371 21.66 8.53 4.63
CA THR A 371 21.61 7.22 3.98
C THR A 371 22.97 6.51 4.02
N ALA A 372 24.08 7.22 3.78
CA ALA A 372 25.42 6.64 3.86
C ALA A 372 25.77 6.16 5.28
N LYS A 373 25.36 6.90 6.32
CA LYS A 373 25.58 6.52 7.73
C LYS A 373 24.88 5.23 8.14
N ARG A 374 23.85 4.78 7.42
CA ARG A 374 23.20 3.47 7.67
C ARG A 374 24.19 2.30 7.54
N ALA A 375 25.16 2.39 6.64
CA ALA A 375 26.14 1.33 6.40
C ALA A 375 27.14 1.14 7.56
N THR A 376 27.36 2.18 8.37
CA THR A 376 28.36 2.19 9.46
C THR A 376 27.76 2.03 10.85
N ASN A 377 26.43 2.03 10.98
CA ASN A 377 25.76 1.97 12.28
C ASN A 377 25.86 0.58 12.92
N LYS A 378 26.10 0.54 14.24
CA LYS A 378 26.18 -0.72 15.01
C LYS A 378 24.80 -1.28 15.40
N GLY A 379 23.79 -0.45 15.63
CA GLY A 379 22.38 -0.84 15.88
C GLY A 379 21.50 -0.84 14.64
N ALA A 380 20.20 -1.15 14.80
CA ALA A 380 19.19 -0.99 13.75
C ALA A 380 18.99 0.50 13.41
N PRO A 381 18.29 0.83 12.30
CA PRO A 381 17.88 2.21 12.03
C PRO A 381 17.15 2.81 13.24
N GLY A 382 17.38 4.10 13.53
CA GLY A 382 16.85 4.78 14.73
C GLY A 382 15.37 4.51 15.00
N PRO A 383 14.47 4.64 14.00
CA PRO A 383 13.07 4.30 14.16
C PRO A 383 12.82 2.85 14.62
N VAL A 384 13.56 1.88 14.09
CA VAL A 384 13.43 0.46 14.46
C VAL A 384 13.88 0.23 15.91
N GLU A 385 14.95 0.89 16.35
CA GLU A 385 15.37 0.81 17.76
C GLU A 385 14.37 1.49 18.70
N ALA A 386 13.72 2.58 18.27
CA ALA A 386 12.64 3.20 19.03
C ALA A 386 11.45 2.25 19.21
N PHE A 387 11.04 1.53 18.16
CA PHE A 387 10.03 0.47 18.26
C PHE A 387 10.45 -0.66 19.20
N LYS A 388 11.72 -1.09 19.15
CA LYS A 388 12.22 -2.11 20.07
C LYS A 388 12.15 -1.66 21.54
N THR A 389 12.32 -0.37 21.80
CA THR A 389 12.39 0.20 23.14
C THR A 389 11.01 0.57 23.70
N HIS A 390 10.14 1.14 22.87
CA HIS A 390 8.85 1.73 23.28
C HIS A 390 7.63 0.98 22.72
N GLY A 391 7.83 0.13 21.71
CA GLY A 391 6.75 -0.58 21.04
C GLY A 391 6.14 -1.67 21.92
N ILE A 392 4.82 -1.59 22.10
CA ILE A 392 4.05 -2.53 22.91
C ILE A 392 4.05 -3.96 22.36
N ASP A 393 4.41 -4.15 21.08
CA ASP A 393 4.40 -5.47 20.42
C ASP A 393 5.75 -6.23 20.53
N PHE A 394 6.77 -5.68 21.19
CA PHE A 394 8.12 -6.24 21.23
C PHE A 394 8.43 -6.93 22.56
N VAL A 395 9.04 -8.11 22.49
CA VAL A 395 9.65 -8.83 23.62
C VAL A 395 11.13 -9.04 23.31
N VAL A 396 12.01 -8.57 24.19
CA VAL A 396 13.47 -8.72 24.03
C VAL A 396 14.04 -9.45 25.24
N ARG A 397 14.74 -10.56 25.01
CA ARG A 397 15.32 -11.42 26.06
C ARG A 397 16.63 -12.06 25.61
N ASP A 398 17.47 -12.43 26.57
CA ASP A 398 18.77 -13.02 26.29
C ASP A 398 18.71 -14.54 26.04
N ASN A 399 17.61 -15.20 26.40
CA ASN A 399 17.40 -16.62 26.18
C ASN A 399 15.97 -16.95 25.75
N LEU A 400 15.79 -18.15 25.18
CA LEU A 400 14.53 -18.56 24.57
C LEU A 400 13.41 -18.81 25.60
N ALA A 401 13.74 -19.33 26.79
CA ALA A 401 12.73 -19.62 27.82
C ALA A 401 12.05 -18.33 28.29
N ASP A 402 12.84 -17.31 28.59
CA ASP A 402 12.31 -16.00 28.99
C ASP A 402 11.60 -15.30 27.83
N LEU A 403 12.05 -15.51 26.59
CA LEU A 403 11.38 -14.98 25.41
C LEU A 403 9.97 -15.55 25.28
N VAL A 404 9.82 -16.88 25.38
CA VAL A 404 8.51 -17.56 25.31
C VAL A 404 7.60 -17.12 26.46
N ALA A 405 8.11 -17.02 27.68
CA ALA A 405 7.35 -16.50 28.81
C ALA A 405 6.87 -15.06 28.56
N GLY A 406 7.73 -14.21 28.02
CA GLY A 406 7.37 -12.83 27.65
C GLY A 406 6.34 -12.76 26.50
N MET A 407 6.44 -13.65 25.50
CA MET A 407 5.47 -13.75 24.41
C MET A 407 4.08 -14.13 24.93
N ASN A 408 3.98 -15.14 25.79
CA ASN A 408 2.73 -15.57 26.44
C ASN A 408 2.13 -14.44 27.30
N ALA A 409 2.96 -13.80 28.13
CA ALA A 409 2.53 -12.67 28.96
C ALA A 409 1.96 -11.51 28.11
N LEU A 410 2.59 -11.18 26.98
CA LEU A 410 2.14 -10.12 26.08
C LEU A 410 0.91 -10.53 25.24
N ALA A 411 0.77 -11.82 24.91
CA ALA A 411 -0.45 -12.33 24.29
C ALA A 411 -1.64 -12.39 25.25
N GLY A 412 -1.39 -12.45 26.56
CA GLY A 412 -2.42 -12.81 27.55
C GLY A 412 -2.89 -14.25 27.39
N SER A 413 -1.99 -15.16 27.01
CA SER A 413 -2.29 -16.58 26.76
C SER A 413 -1.11 -17.47 27.16
N ASP A 414 -1.34 -18.78 27.28
CA ASP A 414 -0.29 -19.79 27.53
C ASP A 414 -0.12 -20.76 26.35
N LEU A 415 -0.44 -20.28 25.13
CA LEU A 415 -0.45 -21.11 23.93
C LEU A 415 0.95 -21.57 23.52
N LEU A 416 1.97 -20.75 23.74
CA LEU A 416 3.34 -21.05 23.31
C LEU A 416 4.03 -21.96 24.32
N GLN A 417 4.65 -23.03 23.80
CA GLN A 417 5.41 -24.00 24.57
C GLN A 417 6.87 -23.98 24.15
N LEU A 418 7.79 -23.95 25.14
CA LEU A 418 9.23 -23.79 24.91
C LEU A 418 9.81 -24.88 24.01
N GLU A 419 9.60 -26.15 24.36
CA GLU A 419 10.27 -27.28 23.67
C GLU A 419 9.81 -27.44 22.20
N PRO A 420 8.51 -27.37 21.85
CA PRO A 420 8.08 -27.41 20.45
C PRO A 420 8.63 -26.24 19.62
N LEU A 421 8.68 -25.03 20.19
CA LEU A 421 9.18 -23.85 19.50
C LEU A 421 10.71 -23.96 19.29
N LYS A 422 11.45 -24.36 20.33
CA LYS A 422 12.90 -24.61 20.29
C LYS A 422 13.27 -25.65 19.24
N ALA A 423 12.55 -26.78 19.19
CA ALA A 423 12.82 -27.85 18.23
C ALA A 423 12.76 -27.37 16.77
N GLN A 424 11.78 -26.51 16.45
CA GLN A 424 11.64 -25.93 15.11
C GLN A 424 12.78 -24.95 14.77
N ILE A 425 13.21 -24.13 15.74
CA ILE A 425 14.35 -23.22 15.57
C ILE A 425 15.64 -24.00 15.34
N GLU A 426 15.92 -24.99 16.18
CA GLU A 426 17.13 -25.82 16.07
C GLU A 426 17.18 -26.65 14.79
N ALA A 427 16.03 -27.08 14.26
CA ALA A 427 15.96 -27.77 12.98
C ALA A 427 16.44 -26.86 11.84
N ARG A 428 15.93 -25.62 11.76
CA ARG A 428 16.37 -24.62 10.78
C ARG A 428 17.85 -24.24 10.97
N ASP A 429 18.28 -24.05 12.21
CA ASP A 429 19.66 -23.68 12.56
C ASP A 429 20.71 -24.76 12.25
N ARG A 430 20.30 -26.03 12.20
CA ARG A 430 21.16 -27.13 11.72
C ARG A 430 21.41 -27.06 10.22
N GLU A 431 20.50 -26.47 9.44
CA GLU A 431 20.63 -26.37 7.99
C GLU A 431 21.28 -25.04 7.52
N ILE A 432 21.17 -23.95 8.29
CA ILE A 432 21.49 -22.57 7.86
C ILE A 432 22.91 -22.34 7.31
N SER A 433 23.91 -23.14 7.72
CA SER A 433 25.29 -22.97 7.27
C SER A 433 25.62 -23.71 5.97
N ASN A 434 24.75 -24.63 5.54
CA ASN A 434 25.02 -25.44 4.35
C ASN A 434 24.71 -24.66 3.07
N PRO A 435 25.55 -24.73 2.02
CA PRO A 435 25.28 -24.06 0.75
C PRO A 435 24.09 -24.68 -0.02
N TYR A 436 23.71 -25.91 0.34
CA TYR A 436 22.55 -26.66 -0.13
C TYR A 436 21.72 -27.14 1.07
N VAL A 437 20.40 -27.06 0.98
CA VAL A 437 19.47 -27.33 2.10
C VAL A 437 18.12 -27.76 1.56
N LYS A 438 17.29 -28.36 2.42
CA LYS A 438 15.90 -28.68 2.08
C LYS A 438 14.90 -27.73 2.74
N ASP A 439 15.28 -27.06 3.84
CA ASP A 439 14.42 -26.04 4.44
C ASP A 439 14.23 -24.88 3.45
N THR A 440 12.99 -24.68 3.01
CA THR A 440 12.64 -23.74 1.95
C THR A 440 12.83 -22.29 2.36
N GLN A 441 12.74 -21.95 3.66
CA GLN A 441 13.10 -20.62 4.13
C GLN A 441 14.61 -20.39 3.99
N VAL A 442 15.43 -21.38 4.34
CA VAL A 442 16.89 -21.28 4.19
C VAL A 442 17.28 -21.16 2.71
N MET A 443 16.60 -21.91 1.82
CA MET A 443 16.74 -21.73 0.36
C MET A 443 16.43 -20.28 -0.07
N ASN A 444 15.36 -19.68 0.46
CA ASN A 444 14.98 -18.30 0.18
C ASN A 444 16.02 -17.29 0.68
N ILE A 445 16.58 -17.50 1.89
CA ILE A 445 17.67 -16.66 2.43
C ILE A 445 18.89 -16.71 1.51
N HIS A 446 19.30 -17.91 1.06
CA HIS A 446 20.42 -18.05 0.12
C HIS A 446 20.13 -17.38 -1.22
N ASN A 447 18.92 -17.54 -1.75
CA ASN A 447 18.52 -16.91 -3.00
C ASN A 447 18.53 -15.38 -2.90
N ALA A 448 17.97 -14.82 -1.82
CA ALA A 448 17.98 -13.37 -1.59
C ALA A 448 19.40 -12.81 -1.58
N ARG A 449 20.35 -13.53 -0.97
CA ARG A 449 21.76 -13.12 -0.92
C ARG A 449 22.52 -13.26 -2.24
N LYS A 450 22.00 -13.99 -3.24
CA LYS A 450 22.59 -13.99 -4.59
C LYS A 450 22.34 -12.67 -5.31
N TYR A 451 21.24 -11.99 -4.99
CA TYR A 451 20.98 -10.65 -5.49
C TYR A 451 21.82 -9.62 -4.73
N ILE A 452 22.61 -8.82 -5.47
CA ILE A 452 23.55 -7.87 -4.87
C ILE A 452 22.86 -6.79 -4.03
N GLY A 453 21.70 -6.29 -4.47
CA GLY A 453 20.92 -5.32 -3.72
C GLY A 453 20.61 -5.85 -2.32
N ASP A 454 19.92 -6.98 -2.25
CA ASP A 454 19.54 -7.61 -0.99
C ASP A 454 20.74 -7.98 -0.12
N ARG A 455 21.78 -8.59 -0.70
CA ARG A 455 22.99 -8.95 0.06
C ARG A 455 23.61 -7.75 0.77
N LEU A 456 23.63 -6.59 0.12
CA LEU A 456 24.22 -5.37 0.67
C LEU A 456 23.28 -4.69 1.66
N ILE A 457 22.02 -4.44 1.28
CA ILE A 457 21.15 -3.52 2.02
C ILE A 457 20.08 -4.20 2.87
N ARG A 458 19.71 -5.46 2.58
CA ARG A 458 18.44 -6.03 3.05
C ARG A 458 18.53 -7.33 3.81
N THR A 459 19.48 -8.20 3.49
CA THR A 459 19.55 -9.56 4.05
C THR A 459 20.77 -9.71 4.96
N ALA A 460 20.51 -10.11 6.19
CA ALA A 460 21.50 -10.50 7.19
C ALA A 460 22.41 -11.60 6.65
N ARG A 461 23.63 -11.68 7.20
CA ARG A 461 24.47 -12.86 6.96
C ARG A 461 23.78 -14.06 7.63
N PRO A 462 23.67 -15.22 6.97
CA PRO A 462 23.06 -16.40 7.56
C PRO A 462 23.77 -16.77 8.86
N HIS A 463 22.99 -17.00 9.90
CA HIS A 463 23.46 -17.40 11.22
C HIS A 463 22.34 -18.18 11.92
N ARG A 464 22.73 -18.87 12.99
CA ARG A 464 21.79 -19.57 13.86
C ARG A 464 21.03 -18.56 14.71
N ILE A 465 19.71 -18.72 14.83
CA ILE A 465 18.88 -17.86 15.68
C ILE A 465 19.32 -17.96 17.14
N LEU A 466 19.66 -19.16 17.61
CA LEU A 466 20.06 -19.39 19.01
C LEU A 466 21.54 -19.16 19.31
N ASP A 467 22.30 -18.57 18.38
CA ASP A 467 23.69 -18.18 18.65
C ASP A 467 23.73 -16.86 19.46
N PRO A 468 24.22 -16.86 20.72
CA PRO A 468 24.25 -15.67 21.56
C PRO A 468 25.06 -14.51 20.97
N ALA A 469 26.02 -14.78 20.07
CA ALA A 469 26.80 -13.74 19.40
C ALA A 469 25.94 -12.81 18.52
N HIS A 470 24.73 -13.25 18.16
CA HIS A 470 23.78 -12.50 17.36
C HIS A 470 22.64 -11.88 18.17
N GLY A 471 22.58 -12.15 19.48
CA GLY A 471 21.53 -11.71 20.40
C GLY A 471 21.51 -10.21 20.70
N PRO A 472 20.56 -9.74 21.53
CA PRO A 472 19.52 -10.53 22.19
C PRO A 472 18.52 -11.15 21.22
N LEU A 473 17.72 -12.12 21.71
CA LEU A 473 16.55 -12.62 21.00
C LEU A 473 15.42 -11.60 21.08
N ILE A 474 14.66 -11.52 20.00
CA ILE A 474 13.55 -10.59 19.84
C ILE A 474 12.36 -11.38 19.32
N ALA A 475 11.20 -11.18 19.95
CA ALA A 475 9.92 -11.60 19.43
C ALA A 475 9.06 -10.37 19.16
N VAL A 476 8.29 -10.40 18.07
CA VAL A 476 7.39 -9.32 17.69
C VAL A 476 6.00 -9.89 17.45
N LYS A 477 5.01 -9.42 18.21
CA LYS A 477 3.60 -9.75 17.99
C LYS A 477 3.10 -8.98 16.78
N LEU A 478 2.75 -9.71 15.74
CA LEU A 478 2.25 -9.14 14.49
C LEU A 478 0.72 -9.16 14.50
N ASN A 479 0.12 -8.06 14.03
CA ASN A 479 -1.31 -7.83 13.99
C ASN A 479 -1.76 -7.69 12.54
N ILE A 480 -3.03 -7.98 12.26
CA ILE A 480 -3.64 -7.70 10.97
C ILE A 480 -3.76 -6.18 10.78
N LEU A 481 -3.10 -5.66 9.76
CA LEU A 481 -3.04 -4.24 9.42
C LEU A 481 -3.93 -3.96 8.21
N THR A 482 -4.98 -3.18 8.42
CA THR A 482 -5.83 -2.70 7.33
C THR A 482 -5.03 -1.79 6.41
N ARG A 483 -5.25 -1.90 5.09
CA ARG A 483 -4.50 -1.09 4.14
C ARG A 483 -5.31 -0.71 2.91
N LYS A 484 -5.71 -1.68 2.08
CA LYS A 484 -6.30 -1.39 0.76
C LYS A 484 -7.53 -2.20 0.45
N THR A 485 -8.45 -1.59 -0.29
CA THR A 485 -9.42 -2.30 -1.13
C THR A 485 -8.84 -2.47 -2.52
N LEU A 486 -8.79 -3.70 -3.00
CA LEU A 486 -8.41 -4.01 -4.37
C LEU A 486 -9.62 -3.97 -5.31
N GLY A 487 -10.83 -4.24 -4.80
CA GLY A 487 -12.08 -3.97 -5.52
C GLY A 487 -12.38 -2.48 -5.66
N GLY A 488 -13.33 -2.14 -6.53
CA GLY A 488 -13.79 -0.76 -6.73
C GLY A 488 -14.79 -0.60 -7.86
N PHE A 489 -15.01 0.64 -8.28
CA PHE A 489 -15.91 0.95 -9.40
C PHE A 489 -15.34 0.38 -10.69
N GLU A 490 -16.19 -0.34 -11.43
CA GLU A 490 -15.84 -0.87 -12.74
C GLU A 490 -15.70 0.30 -13.72
N THR A 491 -14.57 0.35 -14.42
CA THR A 491 -14.27 1.40 -15.39
C THR A 491 -13.64 0.83 -16.65
N ASP A 492 -13.87 1.49 -17.78
CA ASP A 492 -13.08 1.23 -18.98
C ASP A 492 -11.69 1.90 -18.90
N LEU A 493 -10.84 1.75 -19.92
CA LEU A 493 -9.49 2.31 -19.91
C LEU A 493 -9.43 3.86 -19.92
N ASP A 494 -10.54 4.52 -20.26
CA ASP A 494 -10.71 5.97 -20.16
C ASP A 494 -11.23 6.38 -18.76
N ALA A 495 -11.29 5.42 -17.83
CA ALA A 495 -11.75 5.58 -16.45
C ALA A 495 -13.22 5.98 -16.32
N ARG A 496 -14.03 5.78 -17.37
CA ARG A 496 -15.49 6.04 -17.33
C ARG A 496 -16.17 4.93 -16.53
N VAL A 497 -17.05 5.33 -15.62
CA VAL A 497 -17.70 4.38 -14.70
C VAL A 497 -18.86 3.67 -15.38
N PHE A 498 -18.92 2.34 -15.22
CA PHE A 498 -20.10 1.57 -15.59
C PHE A 498 -21.19 1.70 -14.54
N GLY A 499 -22.43 1.83 -14.99
CA GLY A 499 -23.63 1.73 -14.17
C GLY A 499 -24.02 0.27 -13.96
N ARG A 500 -24.97 0.04 -13.04
CA ARG A 500 -25.50 -1.31 -12.75
C ARG A 500 -26.14 -1.99 -13.96
N ASP A 501 -26.55 -1.22 -14.96
CA ASP A 501 -27.08 -1.69 -16.25
C ASP A 501 -26.00 -2.14 -17.25
N GLY A 502 -24.72 -2.07 -16.87
CA GLY A 502 -23.57 -2.43 -17.71
C GLY A 502 -23.21 -1.39 -18.77
N LYS A 503 -23.84 -0.21 -18.75
CA LYS A 503 -23.51 0.91 -19.65
C LYS A 503 -22.66 1.95 -18.94
N ILE A 504 -21.95 2.78 -19.69
CA ILE A 504 -21.24 3.92 -19.12
C ILE A 504 -22.23 4.92 -18.53
N MET A 505 -21.98 5.38 -17.30
CA MET A 505 -22.67 6.51 -16.70
C MET A 505 -22.08 7.82 -17.24
N PRO A 506 -22.81 8.59 -18.05
CA PRO A 506 -22.30 9.84 -18.61
C PRO A 506 -21.90 10.81 -17.50
N GLY A 507 -20.76 11.49 -17.71
CA GLY A 507 -20.22 12.48 -16.75
C GLY A 507 -19.51 11.89 -15.53
N LEU A 508 -19.50 10.56 -15.32
CA LEU A 508 -18.90 9.94 -14.15
C LEU A 508 -17.61 9.17 -14.47
N TYR A 509 -16.55 9.50 -13.74
CA TYR A 509 -15.26 8.82 -13.79
C TYR A 509 -14.82 8.39 -12.38
N ALA A 510 -13.96 7.39 -12.30
CA ALA A 510 -13.35 6.97 -11.04
C ALA A 510 -11.87 6.65 -11.22
N ALA A 511 -11.05 7.04 -10.25
CA ALA A 511 -9.61 6.85 -10.28
C ALA A 511 -9.07 6.51 -8.90
N GLY A 512 -7.85 5.97 -8.86
CA GLY A 512 -7.25 5.57 -7.61
C GLY A 512 -8.00 4.38 -6.97
N GLU A 513 -7.98 4.32 -5.65
CA GLU A 513 -8.44 3.13 -4.91
C GLU A 513 -9.95 2.94 -5.03
N ALA A 514 -10.68 4.05 -5.22
CA ALA A 514 -12.11 4.03 -5.50
C ALA A 514 -12.46 3.19 -6.74
N ALA A 515 -11.55 3.11 -7.72
CA ALA A 515 -11.69 2.29 -8.92
C ALA A 515 -10.97 0.93 -8.82
N GLY A 516 -10.58 0.47 -7.62
CA GLY A 516 -9.74 -0.73 -7.47
C GLY A 516 -8.34 -0.56 -8.08
N PHE A 517 -7.91 0.71 -8.17
CA PHE A 517 -6.78 1.21 -8.96
C PHE A 517 -6.86 0.96 -10.49
N GLY A 518 -8.05 0.65 -11.01
CA GLY A 518 -8.47 0.79 -12.41
C GLY A 518 -9.33 -0.37 -12.90
N GLY A 519 -10.57 -0.13 -13.30
CA GLY A 519 -11.48 -1.17 -13.78
C GLY A 519 -12.15 -2.00 -12.70
N GLY A 520 -12.08 -1.58 -11.44
CA GLY A 520 -12.69 -2.25 -10.30
C GLY A 520 -11.86 -3.38 -9.70
N GLY A 521 -10.61 -3.53 -10.14
CA GLY A 521 -9.64 -4.35 -9.42
C GLY A 521 -8.50 -4.91 -10.25
N MET A 522 -7.71 -4.04 -10.87
CA MET A 522 -6.59 -4.43 -11.74
C MET A 522 -5.54 -5.35 -11.08
N HIS A 523 -5.55 -5.50 -9.76
CA HIS A 523 -4.65 -6.38 -9.04
C HIS A 523 -5.19 -7.80 -8.87
N GLY A 524 -6.48 -8.05 -9.18
CA GLY A 524 -7.13 -9.29 -8.80
C GLY A 524 -7.10 -9.51 -7.28
N TYR A 525 -6.87 -10.75 -6.85
CA TYR A 525 -6.83 -11.11 -5.42
C TYR A 525 -5.56 -10.66 -4.71
N ARG A 526 -4.43 -10.54 -5.41
CA ARG A 526 -3.12 -10.21 -4.80
C ARG A 526 -2.38 -9.13 -5.56
N SER A 527 -1.87 -8.16 -4.81
CA SER A 527 -1.04 -7.12 -5.40
C SER A 527 0.43 -7.52 -5.44
N LEU A 528 1.14 -7.11 -6.50
CA LEU A 528 2.60 -7.03 -6.51
C LEU A 528 3.06 -5.73 -5.82
N GLU A 529 4.34 -5.64 -5.44
CA GLU A 529 4.79 -4.46 -4.70
C GLU A 529 5.00 -3.23 -5.60
N GLY A 530 4.74 -2.04 -5.04
CA GLY A 530 4.94 -0.76 -5.73
C GLY A 530 3.87 -0.45 -6.79
N THR A 531 2.81 -1.24 -6.86
CA THR A 531 1.74 -1.08 -7.84
C THR A 531 0.70 -0.06 -7.41
N PHE A 532 0.41 0.10 -6.12
CA PHE A 532 -0.67 0.99 -5.64
C PHE A 532 -0.48 2.45 -6.04
N LEU A 533 0.69 3.04 -5.74
CA LEU A 533 0.98 4.42 -6.14
C LEU A 533 1.00 4.55 -7.67
N GLY A 534 1.55 3.56 -8.35
CA GLY A 534 1.52 3.51 -9.81
C GLY A 534 0.10 3.47 -10.38
N GLY A 535 -0.80 2.72 -9.76
CA GLY A 535 -2.21 2.64 -10.14
C GLY A 535 -2.91 3.97 -9.95
N CYS A 536 -2.63 4.70 -8.85
CA CYS A 536 -3.10 6.08 -8.69
C CYS A 536 -2.63 6.99 -9.82
N LEU A 537 -1.34 6.93 -10.17
CA LEU A 537 -0.76 7.73 -11.26
C LEU A 537 -1.41 7.40 -12.60
N PHE A 538 -1.57 6.11 -12.90
CA PHE A 538 -2.08 5.65 -14.20
C PHE A 538 -3.57 5.95 -14.36
N SER A 539 -4.39 5.51 -13.40
CA SER A 539 -5.84 5.76 -13.47
C SER A 539 -6.18 7.25 -13.35
N GLY A 540 -5.49 8.02 -12.50
CA GLY A 540 -5.68 9.47 -12.41
C GLY A 540 -5.34 10.19 -13.71
N ARG A 541 -4.23 9.81 -14.37
CA ARG A 541 -3.83 10.39 -15.67
C ARG A 541 -4.86 10.10 -16.76
N ASN A 542 -5.32 8.85 -16.85
CA ASN A 542 -6.31 8.46 -17.85
C ASN A 542 -7.65 9.20 -17.61
N ALA A 543 -8.13 9.24 -16.37
CA ALA A 543 -9.37 9.94 -16.02
C ALA A 543 -9.29 11.44 -16.34
N GLY A 544 -8.20 12.12 -15.95
CA GLY A 544 -8.03 13.54 -16.22
C GLY A 544 -8.02 13.86 -17.72
N ARG A 545 -7.27 13.08 -18.52
CA ARG A 545 -7.22 13.25 -19.98
C ARG A 545 -8.55 12.98 -20.67
N ALA A 546 -9.22 11.90 -20.28
CA ALA A 546 -10.50 11.52 -20.87
C ALA A 546 -11.58 12.56 -20.54
N ALA A 547 -11.68 12.98 -19.27
CA ALA A 547 -12.61 14.01 -18.86
C ALA A 547 -12.33 15.34 -19.57
N ALA A 548 -11.08 15.80 -19.64
CA ALA A 548 -10.72 17.04 -20.33
C ALA A 548 -11.08 17.04 -21.82
N LYS A 549 -10.99 15.87 -22.49
CA LYS A 549 -11.41 15.70 -23.88
C LYS A 549 -12.94 15.69 -24.05
N ALA A 550 -13.67 15.25 -23.03
CA ALA A 550 -15.12 15.09 -23.09
C ALA A 550 -15.90 16.38 -22.79
N VAL A 551 -15.25 17.41 -22.24
CA VAL A 551 -15.89 18.65 -21.76
C VAL A 551 -15.51 19.88 -22.55
N GLY A 552 -16.39 20.88 -22.55
CA GLY A 552 -16.30 22.11 -23.35
C GLY A 552 -16.65 21.86 -24.81
#